data_AF-G8F318-F1
#
_entry.id   AF-G8F318-F1
#
_cell.length_a   1.000
_cell.length_b   1.000
_cell.length_c   1.000
_cell.angle_alpha   90.00
_cell.angle_beta   90.00
_cell.angle_gamma   90.00
#
_symmetry.space_group_name_H-M   'P 1'
#
loop_
_entity.id
_entity.type
_entity.pdbx_description
1 polymer ?
#
loop_
_entity_poly.entity_id
_entity_poly.type
_entity_poly.pdbx_seq_one_letter_code
_entity_poly.pdbx_strand_id
1 'polypeptide(L)'
;LQVTTNGIIATSEPPAKESHPGLFPPTFGAIGPFLADLDTTDGLGKVYYREDLSPSITQRAAECVHRGFPEISFQPSSAVVVTWESVAPYQGPSREPEQEGKRNTFQAVLASSDSSSYAIFLYPEDGLQFHTTFSKKENNQVPAMVAFSQGSVGFLWKSNGAFNIFANDRESIENLAKSSNSGQQGVWVFEIGSPATTNGVVPADVILGTEEGAEYDDEDEDYDLVTTRLGLEDVGTTPFSYKALRRGGADTYSVPSVLSPRRAATERPLGPPTERTRSFQLAVETFHQQHPQVIDVDEVEETGVVFSYNTDSRQTCANNRHQCSVHAECRDYATGFCCSCVAGYTGNGRQCVAEGSPQRVNGKVKGRIFVGSSQIPIVFENTDLHSYVVMNHGRSYTAISTIPETVGYSLLPLAPVGGIIGWMFAVEQDGFKNGFSITGGEFTRQAEVTFVGHPGKLVIKQRFSGIDEHGHLTIDTELEGHVPQIPFGSSVHIEPYTELYHYSTSVITSSSTREYTVTEPEREGAAPSRVYTYQWRQTITFQECVHDDSRPALPSTQQLSVDSVFVLYNQEERILRYALSNSIGPVREGSPDALQNPCYIGTHGCDTNAACRPGPRTQFTCECSIGFRGDGRTCY
;
A
#
# COMPACT_ATOMS: atom_id res chain seq x y z
N LEU A 1 36.87 -5.94 5.58
CA LEU A 1 35.95 -5.57 4.48
C LEU A 1 36.17 -4.09 4.17
N GLN A 2 35.86 -3.64 2.95
CA GLN A 2 35.74 -2.22 2.61
C GLN A 2 34.38 -2.00 1.94
N VAL A 3 33.71 -0.87 2.20
CA VAL A 3 32.42 -0.54 1.59
C VAL A 3 32.60 0.65 0.65
N THR A 4 32.01 0.58 -0.55
CA THR A 4 32.07 1.67 -1.55
C THR A 4 30.71 2.35 -1.71
N THR A 5 30.72 3.61 -2.16
CA THR A 5 29.49 4.35 -2.50
C THR A 5 28.73 3.76 -3.68
N ASN A 6 29.39 2.95 -4.52
CA ASN A 6 28.84 2.35 -5.75
C ASN A 6 28.19 0.97 -5.52
N GLY A 7 27.68 0.72 -4.30
CA GLY A 7 26.93 -0.51 -3.98
C GLY A 7 27.77 -1.79 -3.88
N ILE A 8 29.04 -1.69 -3.44
CA ILE A 8 29.96 -2.84 -3.31
C ILE A 8 30.46 -2.97 -1.86
N ILE A 9 30.44 -4.19 -1.33
CA ILE A 9 31.29 -4.63 -0.21
C ILE A 9 32.46 -5.43 -0.78
N ALA A 10 33.68 -4.90 -0.65
CA ALA A 10 34.90 -5.54 -1.11
C ALA A 10 35.55 -6.36 0.02
N THR A 11 36.00 -7.57 -0.29
CA THR A 11 36.72 -8.46 0.64
C THR A 11 38.22 -8.17 0.68
N SER A 12 38.76 -7.55 -0.38
CA SER A 12 40.11 -7.00 -0.47
C SER A 12 40.08 -5.58 -1.07
N GLU A 13 41.15 -4.80 -0.85
CA GLU A 13 41.22 -3.40 -1.28
C GLU A 13 41.11 -3.25 -2.82
N PRO A 14 40.11 -2.50 -3.34
CA PRO A 14 39.95 -2.30 -4.79
C PRO A 14 41.14 -1.55 -5.41
N PRO A 15 41.73 -2.04 -6.52
CA PRO A 15 42.73 -1.28 -7.25
C PRO A 15 42.15 0.06 -7.72
N ALA A 16 42.94 1.15 -7.67
CA ALA A 16 42.51 2.50 -8.07
C ALA A 16 42.07 2.66 -9.55
N LYS A 17 42.16 1.59 -10.36
CA LYS A 17 41.64 1.51 -11.74
C LYS A 17 40.25 0.86 -11.84
N GLU A 18 39.75 0.32 -10.73
CA GLU A 18 38.49 -0.41 -10.58
C GLU A 18 37.61 0.24 -9.48
N SER A 19 37.91 1.49 -9.10
CA SER A 19 37.12 2.31 -8.16
C SER A 19 35.73 2.70 -8.68
N HIS A 20 35.49 2.53 -9.98
CA HIS A 20 34.20 2.75 -10.64
C HIS A 20 33.67 1.43 -11.24
N PRO A 21 32.34 1.20 -11.20
CA PRO A 21 31.68 0.10 -11.89
C PRO A 21 32.04 -0.01 -13.39
N GLY A 22 31.86 -1.21 -13.93
CA GLY A 22 32.15 -1.57 -15.32
C GLY A 22 32.31 -3.08 -15.44
N LEU A 23 33.07 -3.56 -16.44
CA LEU A 23 33.31 -4.99 -16.68
C LEU A 23 33.49 -5.81 -15.38
N PHE A 24 32.50 -6.67 -15.14
CA PHE A 24 32.47 -7.69 -14.10
C PHE A 24 32.97 -9.02 -14.70
N PRO A 25 33.65 -9.90 -13.95
CA PRO A 25 34.08 -9.75 -12.56
C PRO A 25 35.27 -8.79 -12.36
N PRO A 26 35.36 -8.10 -11.22
CA PRO A 26 36.53 -7.33 -10.81
C PRO A 26 37.74 -8.24 -10.47
N THR A 27 38.92 -7.65 -10.30
CA THR A 27 40.14 -8.39 -9.91
C THR A 27 40.27 -8.60 -8.39
N PHE A 28 39.41 -7.94 -7.60
CA PHE A 28 39.27 -8.09 -6.14
C PHE A 28 37.97 -8.84 -5.79
N GLY A 29 37.89 -9.42 -4.59
CA GLY A 29 36.66 -10.11 -4.16
C GLY A 29 35.57 -9.11 -3.79
N ALA A 30 34.35 -9.32 -4.29
CA ALA A 30 33.28 -8.32 -4.26
C ALA A 30 31.90 -8.95 -4.01
N ILE A 31 31.10 -8.28 -3.20
CA ILE A 31 29.68 -8.57 -2.94
C ILE A 31 28.91 -7.30 -3.33
N GLY A 32 28.14 -7.37 -4.42
CA GLY A 32 27.37 -6.25 -4.96
C GLY A 32 25.87 -6.46 -4.77
N PRO A 33 25.23 -5.95 -3.70
CA PRO A 33 23.78 -5.92 -3.57
C PRO A 33 23.09 -4.98 -4.57
N PHE A 34 23.78 -3.93 -5.04
CA PHE A 34 23.28 -3.04 -6.10
C PHE A 34 24.47 -2.30 -6.74
N LEU A 35 25.29 -3.04 -7.48
CA LEU A 35 26.45 -2.49 -8.19
C LEU A 35 25.97 -1.51 -9.27
N ALA A 36 26.20 -0.23 -9.07
CA ALA A 36 25.77 0.85 -9.96
C ALA A 36 26.66 2.09 -9.80
N ASP A 37 26.74 2.94 -10.83
CA ASP A 37 27.45 4.22 -10.72
C ASP A 37 26.57 5.21 -9.96
N LEU A 38 26.83 5.35 -8.66
CA LEU A 38 25.99 6.13 -7.75
C LEU A 38 26.57 7.53 -7.51
N ASP A 39 25.72 8.41 -6.99
CA ASP A 39 26.07 9.76 -6.56
C ASP A 39 25.57 10.01 -5.11
N THR A 40 26.45 10.60 -4.32
CA THR A 40 26.27 10.94 -2.89
C THR A 40 26.79 12.36 -2.61
N THR A 41 27.07 13.15 -3.64
CA THR A 41 27.73 14.47 -3.52
C THR A 41 26.77 15.59 -3.12
N ASP A 42 25.46 15.34 -3.07
CA ASP A 42 24.45 16.28 -2.58
C ASP A 42 24.33 16.33 -1.04
N GLY A 43 25.02 15.43 -0.32
CA GLY A 43 24.97 15.33 1.14
C GLY A 43 23.72 14.64 1.70
N LEU A 44 22.81 14.21 0.84
CA LEU A 44 21.63 13.40 1.20
C LEU A 44 21.94 11.91 1.09
N GLY A 45 22.61 11.50 0.01
CA GLY A 45 23.06 10.12 -0.17
C GLY A 45 24.20 9.75 0.78
N LYS A 46 24.03 8.70 1.58
CA LYS A 46 24.99 8.25 2.60
C LYS A 46 25.16 6.74 2.59
N VAL A 47 26.28 6.29 3.15
CA VAL A 47 26.58 4.87 3.32
C VAL A 47 27.10 4.63 4.72
N TYR A 48 26.47 3.68 5.42
CA TYR A 48 26.82 3.28 6.77
C TYR A 48 27.18 1.80 6.79
N TYR A 49 28.09 1.41 7.68
CA TYR A 49 28.37 0.01 7.99
C TYR A 49 28.66 -0.14 9.48
N ARG A 50 28.35 -1.31 10.03
CA ARG A 50 28.64 -1.71 11.42
C ARG A 50 28.80 -3.22 11.51
N GLU A 51 29.59 -3.69 12.46
CA GLU A 51 29.51 -5.08 12.94
C GLU A 51 28.65 -5.11 14.20
N ASP A 52 27.75 -6.09 14.30
CA ASP A 52 26.85 -6.27 15.43
C ASP A 52 26.94 -7.70 15.95
N LEU A 53 27.03 -7.83 17.27
CA LEU A 53 27.18 -9.09 18.03
C LEU A 53 25.96 -9.38 18.91
N SER A 54 24.94 -8.51 18.88
CA SER A 54 23.82 -8.56 19.82
C SER A 54 22.83 -9.70 19.48
N PRO A 55 22.25 -10.40 20.48
CA PRO A 55 21.37 -11.54 20.24
C PRO A 55 20.15 -11.22 19.37
N SER A 56 19.60 -10.01 19.46
CA SER A 56 18.46 -9.55 18.65
C SER A 56 18.78 -9.47 17.16
N ILE A 57 20.07 -9.37 16.79
CA ILE A 57 20.53 -9.22 15.41
C ILE A 57 21.05 -10.53 14.85
N THR A 58 21.82 -11.28 15.62
CA THR A 58 22.24 -12.63 15.25
C THR A 58 21.05 -13.59 15.14
N GLN A 59 20.05 -13.51 16.04
CA GLN A 59 18.81 -14.30 15.93
C GLN A 59 18.03 -13.96 14.66
N ARG A 60 17.76 -12.68 14.38
CA ARG A 60 16.98 -12.30 13.19
C ARG A 60 17.73 -12.55 11.87
N ALA A 61 19.05 -12.46 11.87
CA ALA A 61 19.85 -12.92 10.74
C ALA A 61 19.70 -14.44 10.53
N ALA A 62 19.71 -15.22 11.62
CA ALA A 62 19.39 -16.65 11.55
C ALA A 62 17.96 -16.90 11.04
N GLU A 63 16.95 -16.16 11.48
CA GLU A 63 15.55 -16.29 11.02
C GLU A 63 15.38 -15.96 9.52
N CYS A 64 16.19 -15.06 8.96
CA CYS A 64 16.27 -14.88 7.51
C CYS A 64 16.95 -16.07 6.82
N VAL A 65 18.07 -16.58 7.36
CA VAL A 65 18.80 -17.71 6.77
C VAL A 65 17.97 -19.00 6.79
N HIS A 66 17.34 -19.38 7.91
CA HIS A 66 16.48 -20.57 7.98
C HIS A 66 15.26 -20.50 7.04
N ARG A 67 14.79 -19.30 6.67
CA ARG A 67 13.70 -19.13 5.69
C ARG A 67 14.16 -19.28 4.23
N GLY A 68 15.44 -19.13 3.94
CA GLY A 68 16.04 -19.49 2.64
C GLY A 68 16.61 -20.92 2.60
N PHE A 69 17.01 -21.45 3.77
CA PHE A 69 17.61 -22.76 3.92
C PHE A 69 16.99 -23.49 5.14
N PRO A 70 15.80 -24.12 5.01
CA PRO A 70 15.11 -24.72 6.16
C PRO A 70 15.83 -25.90 6.81
N GLU A 71 16.64 -26.64 6.02
CA GLU A 71 17.31 -27.87 6.44
C GLU A 71 18.66 -27.65 7.16
N ILE A 72 19.12 -26.40 7.28
CA ILE A 72 20.36 -26.09 8.02
C ILE A 72 20.04 -25.49 9.39
N SER A 73 20.85 -25.82 10.38
CA SER A 73 20.89 -25.09 11.65
C SER A 73 22.00 -24.05 11.59
N PHE A 74 21.64 -22.77 11.50
CA PHE A 74 22.59 -21.66 11.41
C PHE A 74 22.40 -20.66 12.55
N GLN A 75 23.45 -20.45 13.34
CA GLN A 75 23.45 -19.48 14.43
C GLN A 75 24.71 -18.61 14.32
N PRO A 76 24.60 -17.36 13.81
CA PRO A 76 25.75 -16.50 13.60
C PRO A 76 26.31 -15.96 14.92
N SER A 77 27.63 -15.83 14.99
CA SER A 77 28.35 -15.15 16.07
C SER A 77 28.51 -13.65 15.82
N SER A 78 28.49 -13.21 14.55
CA SER A 78 28.43 -11.79 14.18
C SER A 78 27.61 -11.52 12.92
N ALA A 79 27.16 -10.28 12.76
CA ALA A 79 26.49 -9.77 11.57
C ALA A 79 27.05 -8.40 11.17
N VAL A 80 27.66 -8.29 9.99
CA VAL A 80 28.06 -6.99 9.41
C VAL A 80 26.90 -6.43 8.61
N VAL A 81 26.32 -5.32 9.05
CA VAL A 81 25.19 -4.65 8.39
C VAL A 81 25.70 -3.43 7.62
N VAL A 82 25.39 -3.37 6.33
CA VAL A 82 25.77 -2.27 5.42
C VAL A 82 24.51 -1.67 4.80
N THR A 83 24.39 -0.34 4.82
CA THR A 83 23.22 0.41 4.35
C THR A 83 23.65 1.52 3.42
N TRP A 84 23.07 1.54 2.21
CA TRP A 84 23.13 2.69 1.30
C TRP A 84 21.79 3.41 1.44
N GLU A 85 21.82 4.63 1.95
CA GLU A 85 20.65 5.45 2.29
C GLU A 85 20.53 6.62 1.31
N SER A 86 19.35 6.76 0.70
CA SER A 86 19.01 7.88 -0.18
C SER A 86 20.07 8.16 -1.26
N VAL A 87 20.65 7.11 -1.85
CA VAL A 87 21.68 7.25 -2.88
C VAL A 87 21.05 7.61 -4.23
N ALA A 88 21.69 8.50 -4.98
CA ALA A 88 21.20 8.98 -6.27
C ALA A 88 21.81 8.19 -7.44
N PRO A 89 21.12 8.11 -8.60
CA PRO A 89 21.76 7.64 -9.83
C PRO A 89 22.75 8.70 -10.32
N TYR A 90 23.95 8.30 -10.72
CA TYR A 90 24.81 9.22 -11.47
C TYR A 90 24.23 9.41 -12.88
N GLN A 91 23.86 10.65 -13.22
CA GLN A 91 23.15 10.98 -14.46
C GLN A 91 24.06 11.29 -15.67
N GLY A 92 25.38 11.35 -15.46
CA GLY A 92 26.33 11.67 -16.55
C GLY A 92 26.25 13.11 -17.08
N PRO A 93 26.80 13.37 -18.28
CA PRO A 93 26.89 14.73 -18.85
C PRO A 93 25.55 15.32 -19.31
N SER A 94 24.58 14.47 -19.64
CA SER A 94 23.24 14.84 -20.11
C SER A 94 22.22 14.44 -19.05
N ARG A 95 21.88 15.37 -18.14
CA ARG A 95 20.88 15.12 -17.10
C ARG A 95 19.55 14.69 -17.72
N GLU A 96 19.08 13.50 -17.37
CA GLU A 96 17.76 13.02 -17.75
C GLU A 96 16.72 13.47 -16.72
N PRO A 97 15.66 14.21 -17.13
CA PRO A 97 14.61 14.65 -16.20
C PRO A 97 13.90 13.49 -15.49
N GLU A 98 13.82 12.33 -16.14
CA GLU A 98 13.23 11.10 -15.57
C GLU A 98 14.05 10.48 -14.44
N GLN A 99 15.29 10.94 -14.22
CA GLN A 99 16.15 10.54 -13.10
C GLN A 99 16.35 11.65 -12.06
N GLU A 100 15.78 12.85 -12.25
CA GLU A 100 15.90 13.94 -11.29
C GLU A 100 15.00 13.68 -10.06
N GLY A 101 15.53 13.95 -8.85
CA GLY A 101 14.85 13.66 -7.58
C GLY A 101 14.79 12.19 -7.13
N LYS A 102 14.96 11.20 -8.02
CA LYS A 102 14.92 9.76 -7.65
C LYS A 102 16.06 9.36 -6.70
N ARG A 103 15.75 8.54 -5.70
CA ARG A 103 16.70 8.01 -4.69
C ARG A 103 16.37 6.56 -4.34
N ASN A 104 17.39 5.74 -4.13
CA ASN A 104 17.25 4.35 -3.66
C ASN A 104 17.79 4.22 -2.23
N THR A 105 17.19 3.32 -1.44
CA THR A 105 17.73 2.86 -0.15
C THR A 105 17.71 1.34 -0.15
N PHE A 106 18.83 0.70 0.17
CA PHE A 106 18.97 -0.76 0.20
C PHE A 106 20.04 -1.18 1.21
N GLN A 107 20.00 -2.43 1.68
CA GLN A 107 20.97 -2.94 2.65
C GLN A 107 21.47 -4.34 2.27
N ALA A 108 22.63 -4.69 2.83
CA ALA A 108 23.16 -6.04 2.85
C ALA A 108 23.63 -6.39 4.27
N VAL A 109 23.32 -7.61 4.71
CA VAL A 109 23.79 -8.18 5.97
C VAL A 109 24.69 -9.37 5.66
N LEU A 110 25.92 -9.38 6.18
CA LEU A 110 26.83 -10.51 6.11
C LEU A 110 26.84 -11.20 7.49
N ALA A 111 26.05 -12.27 7.63
CA ALA A 111 25.96 -13.05 8.86
C ALA A 111 27.00 -14.17 8.85
N SER A 112 27.79 -14.31 9.91
CA SER A 112 28.89 -15.28 9.97
C SER A 112 28.90 -16.09 11.26
N SER A 113 29.36 -17.33 11.15
CA SER A 113 29.58 -18.28 12.24
C SER A 113 30.97 -18.93 12.08
N ASP A 114 31.37 -19.76 13.03
CA ASP A 114 32.67 -20.46 12.99
C ASP A 114 32.82 -21.43 11.80
N SER A 115 31.72 -21.82 11.14
CA SER A 115 31.68 -22.83 10.07
C SER A 115 31.10 -22.35 8.74
N SER A 116 30.27 -21.30 8.74
CA SER A 116 29.60 -20.79 7.54
C SER A 116 29.24 -19.29 7.61
N SER A 117 29.12 -18.66 6.44
CA SER A 117 28.73 -17.26 6.24
C SER A 117 27.68 -17.09 5.14
N TYR A 118 26.71 -16.20 5.37
CA TYR A 118 25.60 -15.90 4.46
C TYR A 118 25.52 -14.39 4.17
N ALA A 119 25.12 -14.04 2.95
CA ALA A 119 24.69 -12.70 2.58
C ALA A 119 23.17 -12.65 2.50
N ILE A 120 22.57 -11.62 3.12
CA ILE A 120 21.15 -11.30 3.04
C ILE A 120 21.04 -9.92 2.38
N PHE A 121 20.47 -9.85 1.18
CA PHE A 121 20.18 -8.58 0.48
C PHE A 121 18.72 -8.20 0.68
N LEU A 122 18.48 -6.90 0.88
CA LEU A 122 17.22 -6.40 1.41
C LEU A 122 16.82 -5.10 0.71
N TYR A 123 15.67 -5.15 0.03
CA TYR A 123 15.11 -4.08 -0.78
C TYR A 123 13.75 -3.62 -0.21
N PRO A 124 13.35 -2.35 -0.39
CA PRO A 124 12.12 -1.81 0.19
C PRO A 124 10.85 -2.34 -0.50
N GLU A 125 9.78 -2.53 0.27
CA GLU A 125 8.47 -3.03 -0.21
C GLU A 125 7.82 -2.07 -1.23
N ASP A 126 7.99 -0.76 -1.07
CA ASP A 126 7.54 0.28 -2.01
C ASP A 126 8.30 0.26 -3.37
N GLY A 127 9.36 -0.56 -3.49
CA GLY A 127 10.17 -0.68 -4.69
C GLY A 127 11.38 0.26 -4.75
N LEU A 128 12.26 -0.01 -5.71
CA LEU A 128 13.36 0.88 -6.07
C LEU A 128 12.83 1.99 -7.00
N GLN A 129 13.37 3.20 -6.89
CA GLN A 129 12.94 4.34 -7.70
C GLN A 129 13.67 4.39 -9.06
N PHE A 130 14.88 3.85 -9.12
CA PHE A 130 15.66 3.71 -10.36
C PHE A 130 16.38 2.36 -10.44
N HIS A 131 16.56 1.89 -11.66
CA HIS A 131 17.09 0.56 -12.00
C HIS A 131 18.30 0.64 -12.94
N THR A 132 18.60 1.83 -13.47
CA THR A 132 19.69 2.13 -14.39
C THR A 132 20.48 3.36 -13.92
N THR A 133 21.76 3.43 -14.27
CA THR A 133 22.65 4.58 -14.00
C THR A 133 23.50 4.87 -15.22
N PHE A 134 24.04 6.08 -15.36
CA PHE A 134 25.01 6.39 -16.40
C PHE A 134 26.38 5.85 -16.01
N SER A 135 26.98 4.96 -16.80
CA SER A 135 28.33 4.44 -16.50
C SER A 135 29.39 5.51 -16.74
N LYS A 136 30.21 5.80 -15.71
CA LYS A 136 31.41 6.65 -15.82
C LYS A 136 32.50 6.02 -16.70
N LYS A 137 32.39 4.71 -17.00
CA LYS A 137 33.37 3.92 -17.76
C LYS A 137 32.92 3.61 -19.19
N GLU A 138 31.64 3.29 -19.39
CA GLU A 138 31.07 2.92 -20.69
C GLU A 138 30.36 4.09 -21.41
N ASN A 139 30.08 5.19 -20.69
CA ASN A 139 29.52 6.43 -21.23
C ASN A 139 28.15 6.24 -21.94
N ASN A 140 27.34 5.36 -21.37
CA ASN A 140 25.97 4.98 -21.73
C ASN A 140 25.13 4.84 -20.44
N GLN A 141 23.83 4.55 -20.56
CA GLN A 141 23.11 3.95 -19.43
C GLN A 141 23.40 2.45 -19.36
N VAL A 142 23.59 1.96 -18.14
CA VAL A 142 23.64 0.54 -17.78
C VAL A 142 22.62 0.25 -16.68
N PRO A 143 22.00 -0.95 -16.66
CA PRO A 143 21.27 -1.42 -15.48
C PRO A 143 22.23 -1.57 -14.29
N ALA A 144 21.67 -1.51 -13.08
CA ALA A 144 22.38 -1.97 -11.89
C ALA A 144 22.62 -3.49 -11.97
N MET A 145 23.51 -4.01 -11.12
CA MET A 145 23.83 -5.44 -11.08
C MET A 145 23.81 -5.99 -9.65
N VAL A 146 23.22 -7.17 -9.47
CA VAL A 146 23.33 -7.98 -8.24
C VAL A 146 24.28 -9.12 -8.52
N ALA A 147 25.46 -9.12 -7.90
CA ALA A 147 26.52 -10.05 -8.24
C ALA A 147 27.55 -10.29 -7.13
N PHE A 148 28.25 -11.42 -7.23
CA PHE A 148 29.30 -11.85 -6.31
C PHE A 148 30.54 -12.25 -7.11
N SER A 149 31.74 -11.99 -6.59
CA SER A 149 32.99 -12.44 -7.20
C SER A 149 34.06 -12.75 -6.14
N GLN A 150 34.85 -13.78 -6.40
CA GLN A 150 36.04 -14.15 -5.64
C GLN A 150 37.28 -13.30 -5.98
N GLY A 151 37.21 -12.46 -7.03
CA GLY A 151 38.36 -11.72 -7.58
C GLY A 151 39.31 -12.60 -8.41
N SER A 152 40.53 -12.14 -8.66
CA SER A 152 41.54 -12.91 -9.39
C SER A 152 42.30 -13.89 -8.48
N VAL A 153 42.35 -15.17 -8.89
CA VAL A 153 43.13 -16.23 -8.23
C VAL A 153 44.39 -16.59 -9.01
N GLY A 154 45.40 -17.11 -8.31
CA GLY A 154 46.67 -17.57 -8.87
C GLY A 154 47.85 -16.61 -8.64
N PHE A 155 48.98 -17.17 -8.20
CA PHE A 155 50.18 -16.42 -7.79
C PHE A 155 51.17 -16.10 -8.94
N LEU A 156 51.16 -16.92 -10.00
CA LEU A 156 52.08 -16.80 -11.15
C LEU A 156 51.36 -16.44 -12.46
N TRP A 157 50.18 -17.03 -12.68
CA TRP A 157 49.22 -16.59 -13.66
C TRP A 157 47.92 -16.26 -12.93
N LYS A 158 47.36 -15.07 -13.20
CA LYS A 158 46.08 -14.65 -12.65
C LYS A 158 44.96 -15.09 -13.60
N SER A 159 44.01 -15.86 -13.09
CA SER A 159 42.71 -16.11 -13.73
C SER A 159 41.60 -15.46 -12.90
N ASN A 160 40.44 -15.24 -13.50
CA ASN A 160 39.24 -14.89 -12.74
C ASN A 160 38.86 -16.10 -11.87
N GLY A 161 38.50 -15.84 -10.61
CA GLY A 161 37.91 -16.84 -9.71
C GLY A 161 36.41 -17.03 -9.99
N ALA A 162 35.74 -17.75 -9.11
CA ALA A 162 34.29 -17.93 -9.20
C ALA A 162 33.56 -16.58 -9.12
N PHE A 163 32.49 -16.42 -9.92
CA PHE A 163 31.60 -15.28 -9.87
C PHE A 163 30.19 -15.66 -10.29
N ASN A 164 29.20 -14.98 -9.71
CA ASN A 164 27.78 -15.20 -9.93
C ASN A 164 27.13 -13.84 -10.22
N ILE A 165 26.23 -13.79 -11.20
CA ILE A 165 25.39 -12.63 -11.50
C ILE A 165 23.94 -13.11 -11.36
N PHE A 166 23.16 -12.44 -10.51
CA PHE A 166 21.77 -12.80 -10.19
C PHE A 166 20.75 -11.85 -10.82
N ALA A 167 21.13 -10.59 -11.06
CA ALA A 167 20.36 -9.62 -11.83
C ALA A 167 21.33 -8.66 -12.53
N ASN A 168 21.08 -8.35 -13.80
CA ASN A 168 21.91 -7.44 -14.61
C ASN A 168 21.16 -6.81 -15.80
N ASP A 169 19.83 -6.81 -15.74
CA ASP A 169 18.95 -6.21 -16.73
C ASP A 169 17.85 -5.42 -15.99
N ARG A 170 17.04 -4.66 -16.74
CA ARG A 170 16.04 -3.79 -16.12
C ARG A 170 14.94 -4.57 -15.39
N GLU A 171 14.50 -5.70 -15.92
CA GLU A 171 13.38 -6.48 -15.38
C GLU A 171 13.82 -7.27 -14.14
N SER A 172 14.98 -7.93 -14.17
CA SER A 172 15.52 -8.60 -12.97
C SER A 172 15.77 -7.62 -11.82
N ILE A 173 16.28 -6.42 -12.10
CA ILE A 173 16.46 -5.36 -11.10
C ILE A 173 15.11 -4.80 -10.60
N GLU A 174 14.11 -4.61 -11.48
CA GLU A 174 12.76 -4.19 -11.10
C GLU A 174 11.98 -5.24 -10.29
N ASN A 175 12.42 -6.50 -10.31
CA ASN A 175 11.81 -7.60 -9.57
C ASN A 175 12.48 -7.89 -8.21
N LEU A 176 13.63 -7.27 -7.90
CA LEU A 176 14.31 -7.43 -6.60
C LEU A 176 13.43 -7.08 -5.40
N ALA A 177 12.63 -6.03 -5.50
CA ALA A 177 11.69 -5.63 -4.45
C ALA A 177 10.38 -6.43 -4.47
N LYS A 178 10.02 -7.04 -5.62
CA LYS A 178 8.73 -7.73 -5.82
C LYS A 178 8.80 -9.23 -5.55
N SER A 179 9.99 -9.82 -5.66
CA SER A 179 10.24 -11.26 -5.53
C SER A 179 11.18 -11.56 -4.35
N SER A 180 11.53 -12.82 -4.16
CA SER A 180 12.36 -13.36 -3.08
C SER A 180 12.84 -14.77 -3.45
N ASN A 181 13.92 -15.23 -2.81
CA ASN A 181 14.29 -16.65 -2.77
C ASN A 181 14.21 -17.26 -1.35
N SER A 182 13.60 -16.55 -0.40
CA SER A 182 13.44 -16.94 1.01
C SER A 182 12.03 -16.70 1.56
N GLY A 183 11.02 -16.74 0.68
CA GLY A 183 9.60 -16.61 1.04
C GLY A 183 9.15 -15.24 1.60
N GLN A 184 9.99 -14.20 1.59
CA GLN A 184 9.60 -12.83 1.97
C GLN A 184 10.02 -11.84 0.88
N GLN A 185 9.02 -11.21 0.26
CA GLN A 185 9.19 -10.15 -0.74
C GLN A 185 10.26 -9.12 -0.34
N GLY A 186 11.18 -8.81 -1.26
CA GLY A 186 12.31 -7.90 -1.02
C GLY A 186 13.50 -8.51 -0.28
N VAL A 187 13.38 -9.74 0.26
CA VAL A 187 14.46 -10.46 0.97
C VAL A 187 15.09 -11.53 0.08
N TRP A 188 16.41 -11.51 -0.03
CA TRP A 188 17.19 -12.47 -0.80
C TRP A 188 18.35 -13.01 0.03
N VAL A 189 18.54 -14.33 0.05
CA VAL A 189 19.51 -15.02 0.91
C VAL A 189 20.44 -15.89 0.07
N PHE A 190 21.74 -15.82 0.38
CA PHE A 190 22.81 -16.49 -0.34
C PHE A 190 23.85 -17.05 0.64
N GLU A 191 24.32 -18.28 0.42
CA GLU A 191 25.48 -18.85 1.12
C GLU A 191 26.77 -18.41 0.42
N ILE A 192 27.66 -17.73 1.14
CA ILE A 192 28.84 -17.05 0.58
C ILE A 192 30.18 -17.61 1.08
N GLY A 193 30.17 -18.44 2.12
CA GLY A 193 31.37 -19.09 2.64
C GLY A 193 31.04 -20.37 3.38
N SER A 194 31.32 -21.52 2.76
CA SER A 194 31.31 -22.85 3.38
C SER A 194 32.06 -23.85 2.48
N PRO A 195 32.17 -25.15 2.83
CA PRO A 195 32.69 -26.15 1.90
C PRO A 195 31.90 -26.26 0.58
N ALA A 196 30.60 -25.94 0.59
CA ALA A 196 29.75 -25.95 -0.60
C ALA A 196 30.08 -24.80 -1.57
N THR A 197 30.50 -23.64 -1.06
CA THR A 197 30.77 -22.44 -1.87
C THR A 197 32.13 -22.47 -2.60
N THR A 198 32.76 -23.65 -2.70
CA THR A 198 34.04 -23.86 -3.39
C THR A 198 34.01 -23.44 -4.86
N ASN A 199 32.84 -23.52 -5.51
CA ASN A 199 32.65 -23.17 -6.93
C ASN A 199 31.90 -21.83 -7.16
N GLY A 200 31.57 -21.08 -6.11
CA GLY A 200 30.76 -19.86 -6.19
C GLY A 200 29.72 -19.75 -5.08
N VAL A 201 28.82 -18.78 -5.22
CA VAL A 201 27.75 -18.47 -4.25
C VAL A 201 26.51 -19.31 -4.53
N VAL A 202 25.90 -19.86 -3.48
CA VAL A 202 24.68 -20.69 -3.56
C VAL A 202 23.47 -19.83 -3.16
N PRO A 203 22.47 -19.61 -4.03
CA PRO A 203 21.22 -18.97 -3.62
C PRO A 203 20.37 -19.94 -2.78
N ALA A 204 19.54 -19.39 -1.89
CA ALA A 204 18.39 -20.12 -1.35
C ALA A 204 17.42 -20.53 -2.49
N ASP A 205 16.73 -21.65 -2.31
CA ASP A 205 15.80 -22.27 -3.29
C ASP A 205 14.50 -22.70 -2.60
N VAL A 206 13.81 -21.74 -1.96
CA VAL A 206 12.47 -21.96 -1.39
C VAL A 206 11.43 -21.56 -2.42
N ILE A 207 11.04 -22.54 -3.23
CA ILE A 207 9.98 -22.42 -4.23
C ILE A 207 8.66 -22.08 -3.53
N LEU A 208 8.18 -20.85 -3.72
CA LEU A 208 6.76 -20.53 -3.54
C LEU A 208 5.97 -21.40 -4.52
N GLY A 209 5.04 -22.20 -3.99
CA GLY A 209 4.32 -23.23 -4.73
C GLY A 209 3.69 -22.70 -6.02
N THR A 210 4.42 -22.87 -7.12
CA THR A 210 3.99 -22.54 -8.47
C THR A 210 3.50 -23.84 -9.10
N GLU A 211 2.36 -23.78 -9.79
CA GLU A 211 1.64 -24.98 -10.25
C GLU A 211 2.54 -25.83 -11.17
N GLU A 212 2.82 -27.08 -10.77
CA GLU A 212 3.49 -28.05 -11.65
C GLU A 212 2.63 -28.29 -12.89
N GLY A 213 3.30 -28.41 -14.04
CA GLY A 213 2.67 -28.25 -15.34
C GLY A 213 1.53 -29.22 -15.63
N ALA A 214 0.46 -28.69 -16.23
CA ALA A 214 -0.43 -29.50 -17.04
C ALA A 214 0.34 -29.97 -18.29
N GLU A 215 0.57 -31.28 -18.39
CA GLU A 215 1.11 -31.91 -19.59
C GLU A 215 0.18 -31.63 -20.78
N TYR A 216 0.76 -31.12 -21.86
CA TYR A 216 0.18 -31.14 -23.19
C TYR A 216 1.25 -31.70 -24.12
N ASP A 217 1.08 -32.96 -24.54
CA ASP A 217 1.97 -33.64 -25.48
C ASP A 217 2.05 -32.89 -26.81
N ASP A 218 3.23 -32.94 -27.44
CA ASP A 218 3.44 -32.50 -28.82
C ASP A 218 2.72 -33.48 -29.78
N GLU A 219 1.94 -32.95 -30.73
CA GLU A 219 1.64 -33.63 -32.00
C GLU A 219 2.26 -32.82 -33.16
N ASP A 220 3.01 -33.53 -34.02
CA ASP A 220 3.89 -33.00 -35.06
C ASP A 220 3.17 -32.49 -36.35
N GLU A 221 4.00 -31.99 -37.27
CA GLU A 221 3.85 -31.89 -38.74
C GLU A 221 3.51 -30.52 -39.38
N ASP A 222 4.56 -29.96 -40.02
CA ASP A 222 4.61 -29.22 -41.28
C ASP A 222 3.63 -28.06 -41.60
N TYR A 223 4.23 -26.90 -41.93
CA TYR A 223 4.11 -26.37 -43.29
C TYR A 223 5.37 -25.62 -43.75
N ASP A 224 5.64 -25.68 -45.05
CA ASP A 224 7.00 -25.63 -45.63
C ASP A 224 7.46 -24.26 -46.16
N LEU A 225 8.78 -24.15 -46.41
CA LEU A 225 9.50 -23.02 -46.98
C LEU A 225 9.03 -22.67 -48.41
N VAL A 226 8.65 -21.42 -48.67
CA VAL A 226 8.49 -20.90 -50.05
C VAL A 226 9.40 -19.71 -50.34
N THR A 227 10.50 -20.06 -51.02
CA THR A 227 11.52 -19.23 -51.68
C THR A 227 11.20 -17.79 -52.08
N THR A 228 12.21 -16.94 -51.92
CA THR A 228 12.38 -15.65 -52.62
C THR A 228 12.32 -15.79 -54.15
N ARG A 229 11.75 -14.79 -54.84
CA ARG A 229 11.98 -14.55 -56.28
C ARG A 229 12.42 -13.11 -56.53
N LEU A 230 13.50 -12.96 -57.29
CA LEU A 230 13.95 -11.68 -57.87
C LEU A 230 13.30 -11.48 -59.25
N GLY A 231 12.98 -10.23 -59.58
CA GLY A 231 12.46 -9.82 -60.88
C GLY A 231 12.45 -8.29 -61.03
N LEU A 232 12.90 -7.80 -62.18
CA LEU A 232 12.97 -6.39 -62.58
C LEU A 232 11.52 -5.86 -62.90
N GLU A 233 11.24 -4.57 -63.11
CA GLU A 233 12.09 -3.50 -63.68
C GLU A 233 11.57 -2.05 -63.38
N ASP A 234 12.39 -1.07 -63.79
CA ASP A 234 12.07 0.29 -64.28
C ASP A 234 11.81 1.52 -63.34
N VAL A 235 12.89 2.29 -63.12
CA VAL A 235 13.08 3.75 -63.31
C VAL A 235 12.04 4.78 -62.82
N GLY A 236 12.51 5.73 -61.99
CA GLY A 236 11.79 6.97 -61.61
C GLY A 236 12.69 8.06 -60.99
N THR A 237 13.19 8.99 -61.79
CA THR A 237 14.18 10.05 -61.48
C THR A 237 13.92 10.97 -60.25
N THR A 238 14.88 10.99 -59.32
CA THR A 238 15.67 12.14 -58.78
C THR A 238 15.19 13.60 -58.99
N PRO A 239 15.68 14.60 -58.19
CA PRO A 239 15.79 14.68 -56.72
C PRO A 239 15.49 16.11 -56.16
N PHE A 240 15.35 16.30 -54.83
CA PHE A 240 15.50 17.64 -54.20
C PHE A 240 16.16 17.62 -52.82
N SER A 241 17.49 17.80 -52.81
CA SER A 241 18.16 18.68 -51.82
C SER A 241 18.01 20.12 -52.35
N TYR A 242 18.01 21.20 -51.57
CA TYR A 242 19.14 21.74 -50.79
C TYR A 242 18.70 22.96 -49.96
N LYS A 243 19.52 23.44 -49.01
CA LYS A 243 20.33 24.67 -49.18
C LYS A 243 21.23 24.96 -47.99
N ALA A 244 22.45 25.41 -48.26
CA ALA A 244 23.32 26.06 -47.30
C ALA A 244 24.03 27.27 -47.91
N LEU A 245 23.92 28.41 -47.23
CA LEU A 245 24.88 29.52 -47.20
C LEU A 245 25.08 30.42 -48.45
N ARG A 246 25.64 31.62 -48.20
CA ARG A 246 26.31 32.59 -49.10
C ARG A 246 25.44 33.49 -49.99
N ARG A 247 25.80 34.76 -50.28
CA ARG A 247 26.84 35.68 -49.72
C ARG A 247 26.71 37.11 -50.32
N GLY A 248 26.86 38.15 -49.48
CA GLY A 248 27.04 39.55 -49.89
C GLY A 248 25.73 40.31 -50.22
N GLY A 249 25.71 41.65 -50.28
CA GLY A 249 26.78 42.62 -49.95
C GLY A 249 26.61 43.96 -50.70
N ALA A 250 26.81 45.09 -50.01
CA ALA A 250 26.57 46.47 -50.48
C ALA A 250 25.06 46.82 -50.70
N ASP A 251 24.61 48.09 -50.68
CA ASP A 251 25.35 49.37 -50.67
C ASP A 251 24.65 50.52 -49.90
N THR A 252 25.40 51.61 -49.67
CA THR A 252 25.10 52.97 -49.15
C THR A 252 23.66 53.44 -48.83
N TYR A 253 23.45 54.13 -47.68
CA TYR A 253 23.40 55.62 -47.59
C TYR A 253 23.37 56.13 -46.11
N SER A 254 23.22 57.45 -45.88
CA SER A 254 23.89 58.21 -44.78
C SER A 254 23.08 58.59 -43.51
N VAL A 255 23.82 58.64 -42.40
CA VAL A 255 23.81 59.58 -41.22
C VAL A 255 23.41 61.06 -41.54
N PRO A 256 23.10 61.96 -40.55
CA PRO A 256 23.63 62.03 -39.15
C PRO A 256 22.75 62.57 -37.99
N SER A 257 23.14 62.27 -36.74
CA SER A 257 23.64 63.25 -35.71
C SER A 257 23.65 62.63 -34.30
N VAL A 258 24.78 62.33 -33.65
CA VAL A 258 25.73 63.22 -32.93
C VAL A 258 25.16 63.81 -31.61
N LEU A 259 25.57 63.27 -30.46
CA LEU A 259 26.30 64.00 -29.39
C LEU A 259 26.65 63.10 -28.17
N SER A 260 27.93 62.78 -28.02
CA SER A 260 28.61 62.50 -26.72
C SER A 260 29.05 63.87 -26.11
N PRO A 261 29.90 64.04 -25.04
CA PRO A 261 30.76 63.06 -24.35
C PRO A 261 31.11 63.32 -22.84
N ARG A 262 32.16 62.62 -22.35
CA ARG A 262 33.11 62.99 -21.23
C ARG A 262 32.58 62.91 -19.79
N ARG A 263 33.40 62.69 -18.75
CA ARG A 263 34.88 62.45 -18.55
C ARG A 263 35.01 61.39 -17.42
N ALA A 264 36.01 60.49 -17.28
CA ALA A 264 37.40 60.36 -17.77
C ALA A 264 38.52 61.05 -16.93
N ALA A 265 39.16 60.27 -16.04
CA ALA A 265 40.59 60.25 -15.64
C ALA A 265 40.79 59.04 -14.69
N THR A 266 41.62 57.99 -14.89
CA THR A 266 43.06 57.79 -15.23
C THR A 266 44.07 58.05 -14.11
N GLU A 267 44.83 57.02 -13.72
CA GLU A 267 46.31 57.06 -13.83
C GLU A 267 46.95 55.65 -13.93
N ARG A 268 48.27 55.62 -14.17
CA ARG A 268 49.14 54.52 -14.69
C ARG A 268 50.62 55.00 -14.57
N PRO A 269 51.66 54.32 -15.11
CA PRO A 269 52.14 52.93 -14.97
C PRO A 269 53.67 52.89 -14.64
N LEU A 270 54.36 51.73 -14.73
CA LEU A 270 55.78 51.62 -15.18
C LEU A 270 56.23 50.16 -15.43
N GLY A 271 57.34 49.98 -16.15
CA GLY A 271 57.99 48.75 -16.63
C GLY A 271 59.15 49.14 -17.57
N PRO A 272 59.62 48.32 -18.55
CA PRO A 272 59.54 46.86 -18.80
C PRO A 272 60.95 46.24 -18.50
N PRO A 273 61.63 45.35 -19.27
CA PRO A 273 61.26 44.31 -20.27
C PRO A 273 61.73 42.89 -19.80
N THR A 274 62.05 41.81 -20.55
CA THR A 274 62.31 41.55 -21.99
C THR A 274 62.10 40.06 -22.37
N GLU A 275 62.09 39.74 -23.68
CA GLU A 275 62.35 38.48 -24.44
C GLU A 275 62.62 37.11 -23.71
N ARG A 276 62.18 35.92 -24.20
CA ARG A 276 61.60 35.55 -25.53
C ARG A 276 60.87 34.18 -25.54
N THR A 277 60.02 33.98 -26.56
CA THR A 277 59.55 32.68 -27.15
C THR A 277 58.16 32.14 -26.74
N ARG A 278 57.44 31.64 -27.76
CA ARG A 278 56.04 31.15 -27.82
C ARG A 278 55.66 30.02 -26.85
N SER A 279 54.44 30.10 -26.29
CA SER A 279 53.28 29.26 -26.71
C SER A 279 51.97 29.79 -26.10
N PHE A 280 50.81 29.33 -26.60
CA PHE A 280 49.48 29.59 -26.02
C PHE A 280 48.86 28.27 -25.57
N GLN A 281 48.62 28.12 -24.26
CA GLN A 281 47.67 27.17 -23.68
C GLN A 281 46.94 27.87 -22.54
N LEU A 282 45.63 27.62 -22.40
CA LEU A 282 44.85 28.08 -21.25
C LEU A 282 45.20 27.26 -20.01
N ALA A 283 45.02 27.86 -18.83
CA ALA A 283 45.33 27.21 -17.57
C ALA A 283 44.45 25.97 -17.36
N VAL A 284 45.08 24.86 -16.98
CA VAL A 284 44.39 23.73 -16.35
C VAL A 284 44.21 24.08 -14.88
N GLU A 285 43.00 24.44 -14.47
CA GLU A 285 42.67 24.45 -13.04
C GLU A 285 42.55 22.99 -12.58
N THR A 286 43.46 22.59 -11.70
CA THR A 286 43.53 21.23 -11.16
C THR A 286 42.43 21.04 -10.12
N PHE A 287 41.35 20.37 -10.49
CA PHE A 287 40.40 19.83 -9.51
C PHE A 287 41.15 18.86 -8.58
N HIS A 288 41.04 19.09 -7.27
CA HIS A 288 41.66 18.24 -6.27
C HIS A 288 41.04 16.84 -6.31
N GLN A 289 41.88 15.80 -6.46
CA GLN A 289 41.47 14.43 -6.19
C GLN A 289 41.26 14.24 -4.68
N GLN A 290 40.04 14.46 -4.22
CA GLN A 290 39.63 13.97 -2.90
C GLN A 290 39.76 12.44 -2.92
N HIS A 291 40.61 11.92 -2.05
CA HIS A 291 40.66 10.48 -1.77
C HIS A 291 39.37 10.10 -1.03
N PRO A 292 38.88 8.84 -1.15
CA PRO A 292 37.75 8.39 -0.36
C PRO A 292 38.08 8.58 1.12
N GLN A 293 37.26 9.35 1.84
CA GLN A 293 37.46 9.57 3.27
C GLN A 293 37.00 8.34 4.02
N VAL A 294 37.96 7.56 4.52
CA VAL A 294 37.71 6.57 5.56
C VAL A 294 37.34 7.33 6.83
N ILE A 295 36.09 7.19 7.25
CA ILE A 295 35.60 7.66 8.54
C ILE A 295 35.59 6.43 9.46
N ASP A 296 36.45 6.49 10.46
CA ASP A 296 36.62 5.48 11.52
C ASP A 296 36.10 6.12 12.81
N VAL A 297 35.17 5.46 13.51
CA VAL A 297 34.45 6.02 14.67
C VAL A 297 34.25 4.95 15.73
N ASP A 298 35.00 5.07 16.83
CA ASP A 298 34.80 4.35 18.07
C ASP A 298 33.56 4.86 18.86
N GLU A 299 33.02 3.99 19.72
CA GLU A 299 32.13 4.29 20.86
C GLU A 299 30.75 4.95 20.59
N VAL A 300 29.85 4.15 20.03
CA VAL A 300 28.46 3.88 20.50
C VAL A 300 27.62 5.02 21.13
N GLU A 301 26.51 5.37 20.45
CA GLU A 301 25.23 5.61 21.15
C GLU A 301 24.35 4.35 21.05
N GLU A 302 23.75 3.92 22.17
CA GLU A 302 23.15 2.59 22.33
C GLU A 302 21.69 2.49 21.81
N THR A 303 21.42 3.00 20.60
CA THR A 303 20.08 2.99 19.98
C THR A 303 19.77 1.66 19.27
N GLY A 304 19.59 0.60 20.04
CA GLY A 304 19.47 -0.78 19.53
C GLY A 304 18.17 -1.14 18.78
N VAL A 305 18.05 -0.78 17.49
CA VAL A 305 17.15 -1.48 16.54
C VAL A 305 17.81 -1.64 15.17
N VAL A 306 18.70 -2.63 15.02
CA VAL A 306 19.61 -2.75 13.87
C VAL A 306 18.98 -3.33 12.57
N PHE A 307 17.65 -3.52 12.52
CA PHE A 307 16.87 -3.70 11.28
C PHE A 307 15.75 -2.64 11.12
N SER A 308 16.03 -1.37 11.38
CA SER A 308 15.19 -0.31 10.81
C SER A 308 15.51 -0.14 9.33
N TYR A 309 14.60 -0.57 8.46
CA TYR A 309 14.48 0.05 7.14
C TYR A 309 14.05 1.49 7.36
N ASN A 310 14.83 2.43 6.81
CA ASN A 310 14.53 3.84 6.66
C ASN A 310 13.76 4.47 7.85
N THR A 311 14.50 5.00 8.83
CA THR A 311 13.89 5.67 10.00
C THR A 311 13.08 6.93 9.67
N ASP A 312 13.20 7.46 8.45
CA ASP A 312 12.36 8.57 7.98
C ASP A 312 11.00 8.10 7.43
N SER A 313 10.86 6.82 7.05
CA SER A 313 9.55 6.23 6.67
C SER A 313 8.91 5.37 7.77
N ARG A 314 9.69 4.84 8.72
CA ARG A 314 9.16 4.09 9.87
C ARG A 314 8.32 5.01 10.74
N GLN A 315 7.01 4.85 10.70
CA GLN A 315 6.09 5.73 11.44
C GLN A 315 6.20 5.45 12.95
N THR A 316 6.88 6.34 13.66
CA THR A 316 6.99 6.37 15.13
C THR A 316 6.16 7.50 15.71
N CYS A 317 5.84 7.44 17.01
CA CYS A 317 5.13 8.51 17.71
C CYS A 317 5.88 9.84 17.69
N ALA A 318 7.22 9.83 17.74
CA ALA A 318 8.03 11.05 17.64
C ALA A 318 7.72 11.85 16.36
N ASN A 319 7.56 11.15 15.23
CA ASN A 319 7.33 11.77 13.92
C ASN A 319 5.82 11.89 13.59
N ASN A 320 4.99 10.95 14.08
CA ASN A 320 3.60 10.74 13.66
C ASN A 320 2.55 10.91 14.76
N ARG A 321 2.89 11.45 15.94
CA ARG A 321 1.90 11.77 17.00
C ARG A 321 0.70 12.58 16.48
N HIS A 322 0.89 13.41 15.45
CA HIS A 322 -0.16 14.19 14.80
C HIS A 322 -1.24 13.34 14.08
N GLN A 323 -0.99 12.07 13.80
CA GLN A 323 -1.99 11.12 13.26
C GLN A 323 -2.91 10.53 14.34
N CYS A 324 -2.53 10.60 15.62
CA CYS A 324 -3.41 10.24 16.73
C CYS A 324 -4.24 11.43 17.19
N SER A 325 -5.45 11.18 17.70
CA SER A 325 -6.30 12.22 18.29
C SER A 325 -5.55 13.04 19.34
N VAL A 326 -5.93 14.31 19.53
CA VAL A 326 -5.50 15.10 20.69
C VAL A 326 -5.93 14.46 22.02
N HIS A 327 -6.94 13.58 22.00
CA HIS A 327 -7.45 12.81 23.14
C HIS A 327 -7.00 11.34 23.13
N ALA A 328 -5.80 11.06 22.60
CA ALA A 328 -5.21 9.74 22.57
C ALA A 328 -3.76 9.70 23.12
N GLU A 329 -3.38 8.56 23.68
CA GLU A 329 -1.98 8.16 23.80
C GLU A 329 -1.49 7.60 22.47
N CYS A 330 -0.20 7.77 22.21
CA CYS A 330 0.52 7.16 21.10
C CYS A 330 1.58 6.22 21.70
N ARG A 331 1.71 5.01 21.17
CA ARG A 331 2.70 4.02 21.62
C ARG A 331 3.45 3.43 20.41
N ASP A 332 4.76 3.35 20.52
CA ASP A 332 5.65 2.74 19.53
C ASP A 332 5.75 1.22 19.73
N TYR A 333 5.87 0.49 18.63
CA TYR A 333 5.91 -0.97 18.55
C TYR A 333 7.01 -1.42 17.57
N ALA A 334 7.25 -2.74 17.48
CA ALA A 334 8.31 -3.30 16.64
C ALA A 334 8.11 -3.00 15.13
N THR A 335 6.88 -2.80 14.66
CA THR A 335 6.55 -2.59 13.24
C THR A 335 5.99 -1.20 12.91
N GLY A 336 5.72 -0.34 13.89
CA GLY A 336 5.10 0.98 13.68
C GLY A 336 4.61 1.60 14.99
N PHE A 337 3.50 2.33 14.96
CA PHE A 337 2.89 2.95 16.15
C PHE A 337 1.37 2.71 16.19
N CYS A 338 0.79 2.62 17.39
CA CYS A 338 -0.67 2.63 17.56
C CYS A 338 -1.13 3.80 18.44
N CYS A 339 -2.37 4.24 18.18
CA CYS A 339 -3.08 5.22 18.99
C CYS A 339 -4.08 4.51 19.92
N SER A 340 -4.34 5.06 21.10
CA SER A 340 -5.41 4.61 22.00
C SER A 340 -6.06 5.79 22.71
N CYS A 341 -7.39 5.89 22.73
CA CYS A 341 -8.08 7.01 23.40
C CYS A 341 -7.80 7.00 24.91
N VAL A 342 -7.70 8.20 25.51
CA VAL A 342 -7.54 8.34 26.97
C VAL A 342 -8.85 8.03 27.71
N ALA A 343 -8.78 7.73 29.01
CA ALA A 343 -9.96 7.47 29.82
C ALA A 343 -11.00 8.63 29.76
N GLY A 344 -12.28 8.30 29.62
CA GLY A 344 -13.34 9.28 29.35
C GLY A 344 -13.58 9.56 27.86
N TYR A 345 -12.81 8.92 26.96
CA TYR A 345 -12.97 9.02 25.51
C TYR A 345 -13.03 7.63 24.85
N THR A 346 -14.01 7.46 23.97
CA THR A 346 -14.22 6.25 23.15
C THR A 346 -13.76 6.48 21.71
N GLY A 347 -13.30 5.44 21.01
CA GLY A 347 -12.85 5.50 19.61
C GLY A 347 -11.68 4.56 19.31
N ASN A 348 -11.11 4.67 18.10
CA ASN A 348 -9.98 3.83 17.65
C ASN A 348 -8.59 4.43 17.96
N GLY A 349 -8.52 5.60 18.61
CA GLY A 349 -7.28 6.30 18.94
C GLY A 349 -6.83 7.33 17.89
N ARG A 350 -7.08 7.07 16.60
CA ARG A 350 -6.94 8.11 15.55
C ARG A 350 -8.08 9.12 15.71
N GLN A 351 -9.29 8.62 15.85
CA GLN A 351 -10.51 9.36 16.16
C GLN A 351 -10.97 8.98 17.59
N CYS A 352 -11.31 9.98 18.40
CA CYS A 352 -11.75 9.82 19.80
C CYS A 352 -12.81 10.87 20.15
N VAL A 353 -13.90 10.46 20.79
CA VAL A 353 -14.98 11.35 21.26
C VAL A 353 -15.25 11.14 22.75
N ALA A 354 -15.61 12.21 23.46
CA ALA A 354 -15.85 12.16 24.89
C ALA A 354 -17.12 11.34 25.22
N GLU A 355 -17.05 10.52 26.26
CA GLU A 355 -18.19 9.73 26.76
C GLU A 355 -19.38 10.64 27.11
N GLY A 356 -20.61 10.18 26.82
CA GLY A 356 -21.84 10.96 27.02
C GLY A 356 -22.02 12.20 26.12
N SER A 357 -21.01 12.61 25.34
CA SER A 357 -21.13 13.79 24.47
C SER A 357 -22.10 13.54 23.30
N PRO A 358 -22.88 14.54 22.88
CA PRO A 358 -23.78 14.40 21.74
C PRO A 358 -23.01 14.51 20.42
N GLN A 359 -23.12 13.47 19.59
CA GLN A 359 -22.43 13.36 18.31
C GLN A 359 -23.34 13.75 17.14
N ARG A 360 -22.74 14.33 16.10
CA ARG A 360 -23.41 14.78 14.88
C ARG A 360 -22.75 14.13 13.67
N VAL A 361 -23.56 13.62 12.76
CA VAL A 361 -23.11 13.11 11.45
C VAL A 361 -23.74 13.95 10.36
N ASN A 362 -22.93 14.51 9.46
CA ASN A 362 -23.38 15.31 8.33
C ASN A 362 -22.93 14.65 7.03
N GLY A 363 -23.75 14.73 5.99
CA GLY A 363 -23.49 13.99 4.77
C GLY A 363 -24.32 14.36 3.56
N LYS A 364 -23.92 13.83 2.42
CA LYS A 364 -24.65 13.94 1.15
C LYS A 364 -25.18 12.58 0.71
N VAL A 365 -26.37 12.60 0.13
CA VAL A 365 -27.03 11.46 -0.48
C VAL A 365 -27.21 11.71 -1.97
N LYS A 366 -26.90 10.70 -2.77
CA LYS A 366 -27.31 10.60 -4.18
C LYS A 366 -28.04 9.28 -4.40
N GLY A 367 -29.06 9.29 -5.26
CA GLY A 367 -29.91 8.15 -5.50
C GLY A 367 -30.35 8.03 -6.96
N ARG A 368 -30.33 6.81 -7.48
CA ARG A 368 -30.86 6.40 -8.78
C ARG A 368 -31.76 5.17 -8.59
N ILE A 369 -33.04 5.43 -8.29
CA ILE A 369 -33.93 4.41 -7.72
C ILE A 369 -35.13 4.17 -8.65
N PHE A 370 -35.32 2.92 -9.05
CA PHE A 370 -36.48 2.44 -9.79
C PHE A 370 -37.56 1.98 -8.79
N VAL A 371 -38.78 2.52 -8.92
CA VAL A 371 -39.89 2.22 -8.00
C VAL A 371 -40.92 1.31 -8.67
N GLY A 372 -41.22 0.18 -8.04
CA GLY A 372 -42.16 -0.82 -8.54
C GLY A 372 -41.71 -1.39 -9.89
N SER A 373 -42.58 -1.30 -10.90
CA SER A 373 -42.31 -1.72 -12.28
C SER A 373 -41.80 -0.60 -13.20
N SER A 374 -41.56 0.61 -12.67
CA SER A 374 -41.10 1.75 -13.47
C SER A 374 -39.77 1.47 -14.17
N GLN A 375 -39.73 1.71 -15.48
CA GLN A 375 -38.51 1.67 -16.29
C GLN A 375 -37.74 3.00 -16.26
N ILE A 376 -38.31 4.05 -15.64
CA ILE A 376 -37.67 5.34 -15.45
C ILE A 376 -37.25 5.45 -13.98
N PRO A 377 -35.94 5.61 -13.68
CA PRO A 377 -35.47 5.80 -12.31
C PRO A 377 -35.73 7.24 -11.86
N ILE A 378 -36.07 7.39 -10.58
CA ILE A 378 -36.08 8.67 -9.90
C ILE A 378 -34.62 8.96 -9.51
N VAL A 379 -34.10 10.09 -9.96
CA VAL A 379 -32.74 10.56 -9.66
C VAL A 379 -32.82 11.75 -8.72
N PHE A 380 -32.02 11.73 -7.66
CA PHE A 380 -31.82 12.84 -6.75
C PHE A 380 -30.35 12.93 -6.34
N GLU A 381 -29.83 14.15 -6.22
CA GLU A 381 -28.43 14.47 -5.94
C GLU A 381 -28.37 15.64 -4.95
N ASN A 382 -27.21 15.84 -4.31
CA ASN A 382 -26.98 16.92 -3.35
C ASN A 382 -27.97 16.94 -2.14
N THR A 383 -28.65 15.83 -1.90
CA THR A 383 -29.64 15.64 -0.83
C THR A 383 -28.93 15.58 0.52
N ASP A 384 -29.32 16.40 1.48
CA ASP A 384 -28.65 16.49 2.79
C ASP A 384 -29.09 15.37 3.75
N LEU A 385 -28.11 14.74 4.40
CA LEU A 385 -28.29 13.84 5.54
C LEU A 385 -27.70 14.49 6.80
N HIS A 386 -28.53 14.61 7.83
CA HIS A 386 -28.11 15.01 9.17
C HIS A 386 -28.52 13.93 10.17
N SER A 387 -27.60 13.50 11.02
CA SER A 387 -27.87 12.59 12.13
C SER A 387 -27.39 13.16 13.46
N TYR A 388 -28.13 12.86 14.52
CA TYR A 388 -27.82 13.23 15.90
C TYR A 388 -27.90 12.01 16.79
N VAL A 389 -26.90 11.82 17.66
CA VAL A 389 -26.76 10.65 18.51
C VAL A 389 -26.26 11.05 19.90
N VAL A 390 -26.72 10.34 20.94
CA VAL A 390 -26.21 10.50 22.31
C VAL A 390 -25.61 9.16 22.73
N MET A 391 -24.28 9.13 22.92
CA MET A 391 -23.50 7.91 23.17
C MET A 391 -24.15 6.98 24.20
N ASN A 392 -24.46 7.52 25.38
CA ASN A 392 -24.96 6.75 26.53
C ASN A 392 -26.40 6.24 26.36
N HIS A 393 -27.12 6.66 25.31
CA HIS A 393 -28.52 6.29 25.06
C HIS A 393 -28.67 5.34 23.85
N GLY A 394 -27.61 5.09 23.06
CA GLY A 394 -27.65 4.22 21.88
C GLY A 394 -28.61 4.64 20.76
N ARG A 395 -29.22 5.83 20.87
CA ARG A 395 -30.35 6.24 20.03
C ARG A 395 -29.92 7.25 18.98
N SER A 396 -29.94 6.82 17.73
CA SER A 396 -29.65 7.67 16.56
C SER A 396 -30.94 8.23 15.96
N TYR A 397 -30.87 9.49 15.55
CA TYR A 397 -31.95 10.21 14.87
C TYR A 397 -31.40 10.76 13.56
N THR A 398 -31.75 10.13 12.44
CA THR A 398 -31.27 10.50 11.10
C THR A 398 -32.40 11.12 10.30
N ALA A 399 -32.15 12.29 9.71
CA ALA A 399 -33.05 12.99 8.80
C ALA A 399 -32.38 13.18 7.45
N ILE A 400 -33.11 12.89 6.37
CA ILE A 400 -32.67 13.06 4.98
C ILE A 400 -33.66 14.01 4.30
N SER A 401 -33.19 15.21 3.98
CA SER A 401 -33.99 16.34 3.49
C SER A 401 -33.97 16.42 1.97
N THR A 402 -35.00 17.01 1.37
CA THR A 402 -35.18 17.21 -0.10
C THR A 402 -35.54 15.95 -0.89
N ILE A 403 -35.92 14.86 -0.23
CA ILE A 403 -36.34 13.59 -0.87
C ILE A 403 -37.63 13.81 -1.71
N PRO A 404 -37.65 13.40 -2.99
CA PRO A 404 -38.86 13.49 -3.82
C PRO A 404 -40.01 12.62 -3.29
N GLU A 405 -41.23 13.15 -3.30
CA GLU A 405 -42.45 12.42 -2.90
C GLU A 405 -42.65 11.10 -3.67
N THR A 406 -42.28 11.10 -4.96
CA THR A 406 -42.34 9.95 -5.86
C THR A 406 -41.50 8.75 -5.42
N VAL A 407 -40.52 8.96 -4.52
CA VAL A 407 -39.71 7.87 -3.92
C VAL A 407 -39.86 7.78 -2.39
N GLY A 408 -40.13 8.90 -1.69
CA GLY A 408 -40.05 9.02 -0.23
C GLY A 408 -40.81 7.94 0.56
N TYR A 409 -42.07 7.67 0.21
CA TYR A 409 -42.85 6.60 0.84
C TYR A 409 -42.25 5.19 0.60
N SER A 410 -41.64 4.96 -0.56
CA SER A 410 -41.01 3.69 -0.92
C SER A 410 -39.64 3.49 -0.26
N LEU A 411 -39.05 4.55 0.31
CA LEU A 411 -37.82 4.45 1.12
C LEU A 411 -38.10 4.13 2.59
N LEU A 412 -39.34 4.25 3.09
CA LEU A 412 -39.67 4.04 4.51
C LEU A 412 -39.14 2.73 5.14
N PRO A 413 -39.12 1.56 4.46
CA PRO A 413 -38.56 0.33 5.04
C PRO A 413 -37.03 0.36 5.19
N LEU A 414 -36.33 1.31 4.57
CA LEU A 414 -34.86 1.38 4.50
C LEU A 414 -34.23 2.05 5.73
N ALA A 415 -34.82 1.86 6.91
CA ALA A 415 -34.26 2.32 8.18
C ALA A 415 -32.75 1.99 8.36
N PRO A 416 -32.23 0.83 7.92
CA PRO A 416 -30.79 0.54 7.99
C PRO A 416 -29.87 1.48 7.17
N VAL A 417 -30.38 2.38 6.32
CA VAL A 417 -29.60 3.49 5.72
C VAL A 417 -29.13 4.46 6.79
N GLY A 418 -30.00 4.80 7.76
CA GLY A 418 -29.63 5.53 8.97
C GLY A 418 -29.11 4.61 10.09
N GLY A 419 -29.52 3.34 10.09
CA GLY A 419 -29.23 2.39 11.16
C GLY A 419 -27.75 2.04 11.36
N ILE A 420 -26.91 2.19 10.33
CA ILE A 420 -25.45 2.07 10.47
C ILE A 420 -24.89 3.07 11.51
N ILE A 421 -25.46 4.27 11.62
CA ILE A 421 -25.08 5.28 12.63
C ILE A 421 -25.53 4.83 14.04
N GLY A 422 -26.60 4.04 14.12
CA GLY A 422 -27.01 3.34 15.34
C GLY A 422 -26.01 2.25 15.77
N TRP A 423 -25.50 1.45 14.83
CA TRP A 423 -24.43 0.47 15.08
C TRP A 423 -23.11 1.13 15.50
N MET A 424 -22.74 2.25 14.87
CA MET A 424 -21.53 3.02 15.26
C MET A 424 -21.54 3.41 16.73
N PHE A 425 -22.71 3.77 17.26
CA PHE A 425 -22.87 4.37 18.58
C PHE A 425 -23.83 3.60 19.48
N ALA A 426 -23.89 2.28 19.30
CA ALA A 426 -24.66 1.39 20.16
C ALA A 426 -24.11 1.42 21.59
N VAL A 427 -24.99 1.24 22.58
CA VAL A 427 -24.55 1.09 23.98
C VAL A 427 -23.77 -0.21 24.12
N GLU A 428 -22.51 -0.09 24.54
CA GLU A 428 -21.57 -1.19 24.77
C GLU A 428 -21.97 -1.97 26.05
N GLN A 429 -21.99 -3.29 25.96
CA GLN A 429 -22.28 -4.21 27.07
C GLN A 429 -21.10 -5.18 27.26
N ASP A 430 -20.76 -5.51 28.51
CA ASP A 430 -19.89 -6.63 28.88
C ASP A 430 -18.52 -6.71 28.15
N GLY A 431 -17.97 -5.57 27.73
CA GLY A 431 -16.69 -5.46 27.01
C GLY A 431 -16.78 -5.55 25.48
N PHE A 432 -17.98 -5.67 24.91
CA PHE A 432 -18.26 -5.66 23.48
C PHE A 432 -18.24 -4.22 22.95
N LYS A 433 -17.63 -4.01 21.77
CA LYS A 433 -17.38 -2.67 21.23
C LYS A 433 -18.35 -2.28 20.11
N ASN A 434 -18.78 -1.02 20.10
CA ASN A 434 -19.59 -0.46 19.03
C ASN A 434 -18.75 -0.11 17.79
N GLY A 435 -19.42 0.23 16.68
CA GLY A 435 -18.72 0.50 15.42
C GLY A 435 -17.74 1.66 15.49
N PHE A 436 -17.94 2.66 16.35
CA PHE A 436 -17.03 3.79 16.52
C PHE A 436 -15.77 3.42 17.32
N SER A 437 -15.91 2.67 18.41
CA SER A 437 -14.79 2.13 19.20
C SER A 437 -13.88 1.16 18.41
N ILE A 438 -14.37 0.66 17.27
CA ILE A 438 -13.62 -0.21 16.35
C ILE A 438 -13.04 0.58 15.17
N THR A 439 -13.88 1.32 14.44
CA THR A 439 -13.50 1.97 13.17
C THR A 439 -13.04 3.42 13.30
N GLY A 440 -13.30 4.09 14.43
CA GLY A 440 -13.16 5.54 14.56
C GLY A 440 -14.09 6.37 13.65
N GLY A 441 -15.05 5.74 12.97
CA GLY A 441 -15.81 6.41 11.90
C GLY A 441 -15.05 6.54 10.59
N GLU A 442 -13.99 5.76 10.37
CA GLU A 442 -13.22 5.69 9.13
C GLU A 442 -13.43 4.31 8.48
N PHE A 443 -14.49 4.18 7.68
CA PHE A 443 -14.86 2.89 7.05
C PHE A 443 -15.71 3.04 5.78
N THR A 444 -15.73 1.99 4.96
CA THR A 444 -16.65 1.85 3.82
C THR A 444 -17.64 0.72 4.10
N ARG A 445 -18.93 0.99 3.93
CA ARG A 445 -20.01 0.00 3.96
C ARG A 445 -20.52 -0.23 2.56
N GLN A 446 -20.64 -1.50 2.16
CA GLN A 446 -21.43 -1.94 1.03
C GLN A 446 -22.56 -2.82 1.54
N ALA A 447 -23.80 -2.43 1.26
CA ALA A 447 -24.99 -3.17 1.66
C ALA A 447 -25.92 -3.40 0.47
N GLU A 448 -26.63 -4.53 0.50
CA GLU A 448 -27.62 -4.91 -0.49
C GLU A 448 -28.91 -5.30 0.23
N VAL A 449 -30.05 -4.86 -0.29
CA VAL A 449 -31.38 -5.31 0.17
C VAL A 449 -32.19 -5.86 -1.00
N THR A 450 -32.67 -7.08 -0.82
CA THR A 450 -33.54 -7.81 -1.75
C THR A 450 -34.93 -7.90 -1.13
N PHE A 451 -35.96 -7.47 -1.86
CA PHE A 451 -37.35 -7.53 -1.42
C PHE A 451 -38.00 -8.81 -1.94
N VAL A 452 -38.53 -9.65 -1.05
CA VAL A 452 -39.06 -10.96 -1.43
C VAL A 452 -40.27 -10.77 -2.36
N GLY A 453 -40.33 -11.58 -3.42
CA GLY A 453 -41.38 -11.51 -4.44
C GLY A 453 -41.29 -10.31 -5.41
N HIS A 454 -40.26 -9.46 -5.31
CA HIS A 454 -40.08 -8.29 -6.18
C HIS A 454 -38.82 -8.42 -7.06
N PRO A 455 -38.82 -7.89 -8.30
CA PRO A 455 -37.67 -8.00 -9.19
C PRO A 455 -36.55 -7.01 -8.82
N GLY A 456 -35.31 -7.48 -8.89
CA GLY A 456 -34.11 -6.68 -8.61
C GLY A 456 -33.76 -6.57 -7.13
N LYS A 457 -32.84 -5.65 -6.83
CA LYS A 457 -32.37 -5.32 -5.48
C LYS A 457 -31.97 -3.84 -5.42
N LEU A 458 -31.81 -3.30 -4.22
CA LEU A 458 -31.19 -1.98 -4.00
C LEU A 458 -29.78 -2.20 -3.44
N VAL A 459 -28.79 -1.54 -4.04
CA VAL A 459 -27.40 -1.47 -3.58
C VAL A 459 -27.18 -0.13 -2.89
N ILE A 460 -26.49 -0.17 -1.76
CA ILE A 460 -26.25 0.96 -0.86
C ILE A 460 -24.75 1.00 -0.58
N LYS A 461 -24.08 2.08 -0.99
CA LYS A 461 -22.67 2.33 -0.67
C LYS A 461 -22.60 3.53 0.26
N GLN A 462 -21.89 3.38 1.38
CA GLN A 462 -21.68 4.47 2.34
C GLN A 462 -20.21 4.55 2.71
N ARG A 463 -19.64 5.76 2.66
CA ARG A 463 -18.26 6.04 3.08
C ARG A 463 -18.28 6.99 4.25
N PHE A 464 -17.60 6.63 5.33
CA PHE A 464 -17.36 7.47 6.50
C PHE A 464 -15.88 7.85 6.52
N SER A 465 -15.57 9.13 6.71
CA SER A 465 -14.22 9.67 6.58
C SER A 465 -13.75 10.38 7.85
N GLY A 466 -14.14 9.86 9.02
CA GLY A 466 -13.75 10.41 10.32
C GLY A 466 -14.44 11.73 10.65
N ILE A 467 -13.86 12.44 11.62
CA ILE A 467 -14.33 13.72 12.15
C ILE A 467 -13.71 14.87 11.36
N ASP A 468 -14.53 15.86 10.94
CA ASP A 468 -14.10 17.05 10.20
C ASP A 468 -13.52 18.16 11.09
N GLU A 469 -13.01 19.22 10.46
CA GLU A 469 -12.47 20.42 11.13
C GLU A 469 -13.47 21.13 12.07
N HIS A 470 -14.77 20.84 11.95
CA HIS A 470 -15.84 21.41 12.76
C HIS A 470 -16.30 20.49 13.90
N GLY A 471 -15.75 19.28 14.02
CA GLY A 471 -16.15 18.28 15.02
C GLY A 471 -17.38 17.45 14.63
N HIS A 472 -17.71 17.36 13.34
CA HIS A 472 -18.79 16.51 12.82
C HIS A 472 -18.23 15.25 12.18
N LEU A 473 -18.90 14.10 12.37
CA LEU A 473 -18.62 12.94 11.51
C LEU A 473 -19.15 13.15 10.10
N THR A 474 -18.42 12.63 9.12
CA THR A 474 -18.74 12.73 7.70
C THR A 474 -19.32 11.42 7.15
N ILE A 475 -20.34 11.52 6.28
CA ILE A 475 -20.90 10.37 5.55
C ILE A 475 -21.30 10.73 4.12
N ASP A 476 -20.78 10.00 3.13
CA ASP A 476 -21.31 10.00 1.76
C ASP A 476 -22.18 8.76 1.55
N THR A 477 -23.38 8.92 0.99
CA THR A 477 -24.34 7.82 0.73
C THR A 477 -24.77 7.77 -0.73
N GLU A 478 -24.68 6.60 -1.33
CA GLU A 478 -25.12 6.30 -2.70
C GLU A 478 -26.11 5.14 -2.72
N LEU A 479 -27.25 5.33 -3.39
CA LEU A 479 -28.38 4.40 -3.47
C LEU A 479 -28.69 4.09 -4.95
N GLU A 480 -28.53 2.84 -5.39
CA GLU A 480 -28.81 2.45 -6.78
C GLU A 480 -29.57 1.12 -6.87
N GLY A 481 -30.65 1.08 -7.65
CA GLY A 481 -31.39 -0.15 -7.93
C GLY A 481 -32.91 -0.03 -7.73
N HIS A 482 -33.55 -1.14 -7.35
CA HIS A 482 -35.00 -1.30 -7.35
C HIS A 482 -35.59 -1.37 -5.93
N VAL A 483 -36.74 -0.73 -5.72
CA VAL A 483 -37.56 -0.82 -4.50
C VAL A 483 -39.03 -1.09 -4.84
N PRO A 484 -39.81 -1.81 -4.00
CA PRO A 484 -41.25 -1.92 -4.14
C PRO A 484 -41.94 -0.54 -4.10
N GLN A 485 -43.08 -0.42 -4.77
CA GLN A 485 -43.90 0.79 -4.68
C GLN A 485 -44.77 0.73 -3.41
N ILE A 486 -44.57 1.68 -2.50
CA ILE A 486 -45.46 1.91 -1.36
C ILE A 486 -46.47 3.02 -1.72
N PRO A 487 -47.78 2.84 -1.45
CA PRO A 487 -48.78 3.87 -1.74
C PRO A 487 -48.55 5.18 -0.98
N PHE A 488 -48.89 6.31 -1.62
CA PHE A 488 -48.78 7.64 -1.03
C PHE A 488 -49.69 7.75 0.20
N GLY A 489 -49.13 8.23 1.31
CA GLY A 489 -49.83 8.35 2.59
C GLY A 489 -49.82 7.09 3.46
N SER A 490 -49.26 5.98 3.00
CA SER A 490 -49.07 4.78 3.84
C SER A 490 -48.02 5.00 4.93
N SER A 491 -48.21 4.35 6.07
CA SER A 491 -47.20 4.22 7.12
C SER A 491 -46.48 2.87 7.03
N VAL A 492 -45.28 2.79 7.62
CA VAL A 492 -44.50 1.56 7.73
C VAL A 492 -44.13 1.34 9.19
N HIS A 493 -44.28 0.11 9.66
CA HIS A 493 -43.89 -0.35 10.99
C HIS A 493 -42.87 -1.48 10.89
N ILE A 494 -41.89 -1.47 11.79
CA ILE A 494 -40.78 -2.44 11.86
C ILE A 494 -40.65 -2.85 13.33
N GLU A 495 -40.80 -4.14 13.60
CA GLU A 495 -40.64 -4.68 14.96
C GLU A 495 -39.17 -4.67 15.42
N PRO A 496 -38.90 -4.66 16.75
CA PRO A 496 -37.55 -4.82 17.28
C PRO A 496 -36.88 -6.12 16.77
N TYR A 497 -35.58 -6.06 16.50
CA TYR A 497 -34.84 -7.16 15.88
C TYR A 497 -33.41 -7.29 16.40
N THR A 498 -32.79 -8.44 16.11
CA THR A 498 -31.37 -8.71 16.32
C THR A 498 -30.63 -8.81 14.99
N GLU A 499 -29.35 -8.44 14.98
CA GLU A 499 -28.42 -8.68 13.86
C GLU A 499 -27.09 -9.19 14.42
N LEU A 500 -26.59 -10.29 13.85
CA LEU A 500 -25.26 -10.82 14.17
C LEU A 500 -24.22 -10.18 13.25
N TYR A 501 -23.24 -9.51 13.84
CA TYR A 501 -22.09 -8.94 13.15
C TYR A 501 -20.90 -9.87 13.36
N HIS A 502 -20.32 -10.39 12.28
CA HIS A 502 -19.15 -11.27 12.31
C HIS A 502 -17.90 -10.47 12.03
N TYR A 503 -16.84 -10.73 12.81
CA TYR A 503 -15.61 -9.95 12.80
C TYR A 503 -14.46 -10.79 12.26
N SER A 504 -13.82 -10.28 11.21
CA SER A 504 -12.58 -10.78 10.61
C SER A 504 -11.60 -9.60 10.47
N THR A 505 -10.34 -9.87 10.13
CA THR A 505 -9.26 -8.89 10.08
C THR A 505 -9.63 -7.71 9.16
N SER A 506 -9.84 -6.51 9.73
CA SER A 506 -10.30 -5.31 9.00
C SER A 506 -11.63 -5.43 8.20
N VAL A 507 -12.41 -6.50 8.40
CA VAL A 507 -13.66 -6.76 7.66
C VAL A 507 -14.77 -7.28 8.59
N ILE A 508 -15.95 -6.67 8.51
CA ILE A 508 -17.14 -7.06 9.28
C ILE A 508 -18.28 -7.38 8.31
N THR A 509 -19.02 -8.47 8.56
CA THR A 509 -20.17 -8.86 7.74
C THR A 509 -21.42 -9.09 8.59
N SER A 510 -22.60 -8.83 8.01
CA SER A 510 -23.87 -9.33 8.54
C SER A 510 -24.86 -9.70 7.42
N SER A 511 -25.78 -10.60 7.76
CA SER A 511 -26.88 -11.05 6.91
C SER A 511 -28.11 -11.24 7.79
N SER A 512 -29.26 -10.73 7.36
CA SER A 512 -30.49 -10.72 8.16
C SER A 512 -31.74 -10.66 7.29
N THR A 513 -32.66 -11.61 7.49
CA THR A 513 -33.99 -11.64 6.86
C THR A 513 -35.02 -11.19 7.88
N ARG A 514 -35.83 -10.18 7.53
CA ARG A 514 -36.75 -9.50 8.44
C ARG A 514 -38.03 -9.09 7.72
N GLU A 515 -39.06 -8.77 8.48
CA GLU A 515 -40.36 -8.34 7.96
C GLU A 515 -40.67 -6.89 8.35
N TYR A 516 -41.45 -6.21 7.51
CA TYR A 516 -42.00 -4.88 7.77
C TYR A 516 -43.47 -4.86 7.39
N THR A 517 -44.28 -4.11 8.15
CA THR A 517 -45.71 -3.96 7.90
C THR A 517 -45.97 -2.62 7.22
N VAL A 518 -46.63 -2.62 6.07
CA VAL A 518 -47.16 -1.42 5.40
C VAL A 518 -48.64 -1.31 5.73
N THR A 519 -49.08 -0.14 6.19
CA THR A 519 -50.49 0.16 6.48
C THR A 519 -50.95 1.27 5.54
N GLU A 520 -51.91 0.95 4.66
CA GLU A 520 -52.47 1.91 3.70
C GLU A 520 -53.35 2.96 4.41
N PRO A 521 -53.45 4.22 3.92
CA PRO A 521 -54.24 5.26 4.58
C PRO A 521 -55.74 4.94 4.57
N GLU A 522 -56.43 5.19 5.68
CA GLU A 522 -57.86 4.84 5.84
C GLU A 522 -58.75 5.48 4.76
N ARG A 523 -59.53 4.64 4.09
CA ARG A 523 -60.57 5.03 3.12
C ARG A 523 -61.80 4.15 3.34
N GLU A 524 -62.76 4.67 4.10
CA GLU A 524 -64.08 4.06 4.37
C GLU A 524 -64.03 2.62 4.96
N GLY A 525 -63.03 2.34 5.79
CA GLY A 525 -62.90 1.07 6.52
C GLY A 525 -61.62 1.04 7.35
N ALA A 526 -61.40 -0.08 8.06
CA ALA A 526 -60.12 -0.32 8.73
C ALA A 526 -58.98 -0.39 7.70
N ALA A 527 -57.89 0.33 7.95
CA ALA A 527 -56.72 0.35 7.08
C ALA A 527 -56.19 -1.08 6.81
N PRO A 528 -56.05 -1.52 5.54
CA PRO A 528 -55.47 -2.81 5.23
C PRO A 528 -53.96 -2.77 5.47
N SER A 529 -53.50 -3.48 6.51
CA SER A 529 -52.10 -3.75 6.77
C SER A 529 -51.60 -4.98 6.01
N ARG A 530 -50.40 -4.91 5.43
CA ARG A 530 -49.74 -6.03 4.75
C ARG A 530 -48.30 -6.19 5.22
N VAL A 531 -47.91 -7.43 5.49
CA VAL A 531 -46.53 -7.78 5.86
C VAL A 531 -45.72 -8.09 4.60
N TYR A 532 -44.49 -7.59 4.55
CA TYR A 532 -43.53 -7.80 3.47
C TYR A 532 -42.18 -8.23 4.05
N THR A 533 -41.53 -9.20 3.42
CA THR A 533 -40.21 -9.70 3.84
C THR A 533 -39.09 -9.06 2.99
N TYR A 534 -38.00 -8.66 3.63
CA TYR A 534 -36.75 -8.32 2.95
C TYR A 534 -35.56 -9.12 3.49
N GLN A 535 -34.51 -9.25 2.69
CA GLN A 535 -33.21 -9.78 3.09
C GLN A 535 -32.15 -8.70 2.92
N TRP A 536 -31.43 -8.42 4.00
CA TRP A 536 -30.28 -7.53 4.02
C TRP A 536 -28.99 -8.32 4.08
N ARG A 537 -27.98 -7.87 3.34
CA ARG A 537 -26.59 -8.33 3.44
C ARG A 537 -25.68 -7.11 3.44
N GLN A 538 -24.66 -7.08 4.29
CA GLN A 538 -23.70 -5.97 4.32
C GLN A 538 -22.28 -6.44 4.65
N THR A 539 -21.33 -5.72 4.09
CA THR A 539 -19.89 -5.80 4.37
C THR A 539 -19.39 -4.40 4.74
N ILE A 540 -18.63 -4.31 5.82
CA ILE A 540 -18.00 -3.10 6.33
C ILE A 540 -16.48 -3.35 6.32
N THR A 541 -15.74 -2.48 5.63
CA THR A 541 -14.27 -2.54 5.55
C THR A 541 -13.65 -1.27 6.12
N PHE A 542 -12.59 -1.42 6.89
CA PHE A 542 -11.96 -0.37 7.69
C PHE A 542 -10.45 -0.65 7.81
N GLN A 543 -9.73 0.13 8.61
CA GLN A 543 -8.32 -0.13 8.93
C GLN A 543 -8.14 -0.23 10.43
N GLU A 544 -7.40 -1.24 10.87
CA GLU A 544 -6.96 -1.42 12.26
C GLU A 544 -5.46 -1.19 12.38
N CYS A 545 -4.99 -0.89 13.61
CA CYS A 545 -3.56 -0.83 13.86
C CYS A 545 -2.98 -2.25 13.93
N VAL A 546 -2.13 -2.60 12.98
CA VAL A 546 -1.49 -3.93 12.84
C VAL A 546 -0.21 -4.10 13.68
N HIS A 547 0.13 -3.13 14.52
CA HIS A 547 1.41 -3.08 15.22
C HIS A 547 1.35 -3.54 16.69
N ASP A 548 0.15 -3.71 17.27
CA ASP A 548 -0.04 -4.08 18.67
C ASP A 548 -0.39 -5.57 18.82
N ASP A 549 0.64 -6.41 18.84
CA ASP A 549 0.53 -7.87 19.08
C ASP A 549 -0.07 -8.21 20.47
N SER A 550 -0.17 -7.24 21.39
CA SER A 550 -0.73 -7.41 22.74
C SER A 550 -2.23 -7.10 22.82
N ARG A 551 -2.82 -6.58 21.74
CA ARG A 551 -4.22 -6.14 21.69
C ARG A 551 -5.17 -7.33 21.78
N PRO A 552 -6.12 -7.37 22.73
CA PRO A 552 -7.10 -8.43 22.79
C PRO A 552 -7.91 -8.51 21.48
N ALA A 553 -7.93 -9.69 20.86
CA ALA A 553 -8.71 -9.95 19.66
C ALA A 553 -10.20 -9.65 19.91
N LEU A 554 -10.85 -8.99 18.94
CA LEU A 554 -12.28 -8.71 19.01
C LEU A 554 -13.08 -10.02 19.03
N PRO A 555 -14.23 -10.09 19.73
CA PRO A 555 -15.12 -11.23 19.65
C PRO A 555 -15.52 -11.49 18.19
N SER A 556 -15.27 -12.70 17.69
CA SER A 556 -15.52 -13.08 16.28
C SER A 556 -17.00 -12.96 15.86
N THR A 557 -17.92 -12.80 16.82
CA THR A 557 -19.31 -12.40 16.59
C THR A 557 -19.82 -11.53 17.74
N GLN A 558 -20.49 -10.42 17.42
CA GLN A 558 -21.20 -9.56 18.37
C GLN A 558 -22.67 -9.45 17.94
N GLN A 559 -23.60 -9.40 18.90
CA GLN A 559 -25.03 -9.22 18.62
C GLN A 559 -25.43 -7.75 18.78
N LEU A 560 -25.86 -7.12 17.69
CA LEU A 560 -26.59 -5.86 17.74
C LEU A 560 -28.05 -6.16 18.06
N SER A 561 -28.60 -5.47 19.06
CA SER A 561 -30.02 -5.52 19.41
C SER A 561 -30.62 -4.14 19.16
N VAL A 562 -31.65 -4.07 18.30
CA VAL A 562 -32.25 -2.81 17.84
C VAL A 562 -33.71 -2.73 18.24
N ASP A 563 -34.08 -1.64 18.89
CA ASP A 563 -35.43 -1.39 19.41
C ASP A 563 -35.97 0.01 19.05
N SER A 564 -37.24 0.24 19.37
CA SER A 564 -37.92 1.54 19.21
C SER A 564 -37.80 2.15 17.80
N VAL A 565 -37.82 1.30 16.76
CA VAL A 565 -37.67 1.71 15.36
C VAL A 565 -38.85 2.58 14.95
N PHE A 566 -38.57 3.76 14.43
CA PHE A 566 -39.55 4.73 13.96
C PHE A 566 -39.12 5.26 12.60
N VAL A 567 -40.02 5.18 11.62
CA VAL A 567 -39.80 5.65 10.25
C VAL A 567 -40.95 6.59 9.85
N LEU A 568 -40.61 7.74 9.28
CA LEU A 568 -41.60 8.75 8.89
C LEU A 568 -41.12 9.52 7.66
N TYR A 569 -42.01 9.73 6.69
CA TYR A 569 -41.80 10.64 5.57
C TYR A 569 -42.84 11.76 5.65
N ASN A 570 -42.38 13.01 5.75
CA ASN A 570 -43.24 14.18 5.66
C ASN A 570 -43.16 14.76 4.25
N GLN A 571 -44.30 14.78 3.56
CA GLN A 571 -44.46 15.27 2.19
C GLN A 571 -44.31 16.79 2.05
N GLU A 572 -44.73 17.55 3.07
CA GLU A 572 -44.69 19.02 3.10
C GLU A 572 -43.24 19.52 3.27
N GLU A 573 -42.51 18.92 4.21
CA GLU A 573 -41.09 19.18 4.46
C GLU A 573 -40.15 18.46 3.47
N ARG A 574 -40.66 17.48 2.70
CA ARG A 574 -39.89 16.56 1.85
C ARG A 574 -38.71 15.91 2.59
N ILE A 575 -38.99 15.44 3.81
CA ILE A 575 -37.98 14.91 4.72
C ILE A 575 -38.33 13.49 5.15
N LEU A 576 -37.33 12.60 5.06
CA LEU A 576 -37.38 11.22 5.49
C LEU A 576 -36.64 11.13 6.84
N ARG A 577 -37.29 10.59 7.87
CA ARG A 577 -36.80 10.54 9.25
C ARG A 577 -36.76 9.09 9.72
N TYR A 578 -35.60 8.68 10.24
CA TYR A 578 -35.39 7.40 10.90
C TYR A 578 -34.93 7.64 12.34
N ALA A 579 -35.50 6.93 13.30
CA ALA A 579 -34.96 6.86 14.65
C ALA A 579 -34.99 5.41 15.14
N LEU A 580 -33.92 4.99 15.82
CA LEU A 580 -33.78 3.63 16.36
C LEU A 580 -32.83 3.65 17.55
N SER A 581 -33.02 2.72 18.49
CA SER A 581 -32.19 2.56 19.69
C SER A 581 -31.40 1.26 19.59
N ASN A 582 -30.14 1.27 20.03
CA ASN A 582 -29.15 0.26 19.68
C ASN A 582 -28.30 -0.13 20.89
N SER A 583 -28.09 -1.43 21.07
CA SER A 583 -27.08 -1.94 22.01
C SER A 583 -26.29 -3.09 21.39
N ILE A 584 -25.00 -3.18 21.72
CA ILE A 584 -24.06 -4.16 21.20
C ILE A 584 -23.53 -5.01 22.37
N GLY A 585 -23.52 -6.33 22.22
CA GLY A 585 -23.22 -7.24 23.31
C GLY A 585 -23.03 -8.69 22.89
N PRO A 586 -22.95 -9.62 23.86
CA PRO A 586 -22.86 -11.06 23.58
C PRO A 586 -24.12 -11.57 22.88
N VAL A 587 -23.96 -12.65 22.10
CA VAL A 587 -25.07 -13.40 21.52
C VAL A 587 -25.89 -14.00 22.67
N ARG A 588 -27.17 -13.67 22.74
CA ARG A 588 -28.04 -14.08 23.87
C ARG A 588 -28.73 -15.40 23.56
N GLU A 589 -28.64 -16.36 24.49
CA GLU A 589 -29.36 -17.64 24.37
C GLU A 589 -30.87 -17.39 24.24
N GLY A 590 -31.47 -17.92 23.17
CA GLY A 590 -32.92 -17.79 22.90
C GLY A 590 -33.33 -16.69 21.92
N SER A 591 -32.40 -16.02 21.22
CA SER A 591 -32.78 -15.21 20.05
C SER A 591 -33.36 -16.09 18.92
N PRO A 592 -34.20 -15.55 18.00
CA PRO A 592 -34.72 -16.32 16.86
C PRO A 592 -33.58 -16.87 15.97
N ASP A 593 -32.53 -16.06 15.80
CA ASP A 593 -31.33 -16.40 15.03
C ASP A 593 -30.58 -17.62 15.62
N ALA A 594 -30.60 -17.78 16.95
CA ALA A 594 -29.94 -18.88 17.66
C ALA A 594 -30.60 -20.26 17.45
N LEU A 595 -31.68 -20.36 16.67
CA LEU A 595 -32.34 -21.61 16.29
C LEU A 595 -32.17 -21.99 14.81
N GLN A 596 -31.68 -21.07 13.97
CA GLN A 596 -31.54 -21.29 12.53
C GLN A 596 -30.10 -21.71 12.17
N ASN A 597 -29.93 -22.49 11.10
CA ASN A 597 -28.59 -22.99 10.74
C ASN A 597 -27.68 -21.87 10.24
N PRO A 598 -26.47 -21.68 10.81
CA PRO A 598 -25.57 -20.61 10.40
C PRO A 598 -25.16 -20.64 8.92
N CYS A 599 -25.15 -21.79 8.24
CA CYS A 599 -24.93 -21.82 6.78
C CYS A 599 -26.08 -21.18 5.99
N TYR A 600 -27.33 -21.25 6.47
CA TYR A 600 -28.51 -20.75 5.74
C TYR A 600 -28.77 -19.25 5.94
N ILE A 601 -28.41 -18.71 7.11
CA ILE A 601 -28.47 -17.26 7.38
C ILE A 601 -27.17 -16.53 7.04
N GLY A 602 -26.07 -17.25 6.76
CA GLY A 602 -24.77 -16.66 6.39
C GLY A 602 -23.92 -16.22 7.58
N THR A 603 -24.14 -16.80 8.76
CA THR A 603 -23.55 -16.41 10.05
C THR A 603 -22.53 -17.41 10.58
N HIS A 604 -22.04 -18.29 9.72
CA HIS A 604 -21.25 -19.47 10.09
C HIS A 604 -19.81 -19.17 10.54
N GLY A 605 -19.18 -18.09 10.07
CA GLY A 605 -17.79 -17.78 10.42
C GLY A 605 -16.82 -18.91 10.04
N CYS A 606 -16.98 -19.43 8.82
CA CYS A 606 -15.95 -20.25 8.17
C CYS A 606 -14.94 -19.33 7.46
N ASP A 607 -13.79 -19.88 7.08
CA ASP A 607 -12.82 -19.18 6.24
C ASP A 607 -13.44 -18.73 4.90
N THR A 608 -12.90 -17.67 4.29
CA THR A 608 -13.29 -17.23 2.93
C THR A 608 -13.07 -18.32 1.89
N ASN A 609 -12.05 -19.16 2.09
CA ASN A 609 -11.71 -20.31 1.26
C ASN A 609 -12.46 -21.59 1.68
N ALA A 610 -13.44 -21.53 2.60
CA ALA A 610 -14.17 -22.70 3.11
C ALA A 610 -15.66 -22.71 2.73
N ALA A 611 -16.18 -23.89 2.41
CA ALA A 611 -17.60 -24.15 2.24
C ALA A 611 -18.28 -24.46 3.59
N CYS A 612 -19.44 -23.85 3.85
CA CYS A 612 -20.28 -24.20 5.00
C CYS A 612 -21.19 -25.40 4.66
N ARG A 613 -21.09 -26.48 5.44
CA ARG A 613 -21.95 -27.66 5.35
C ARG A 613 -23.00 -27.63 6.47
N PRO A 614 -24.30 -27.44 6.16
CA PRO A 614 -25.35 -27.42 7.17
C PRO A 614 -25.65 -28.82 7.71
N GLY A 615 -25.62 -28.95 9.04
CA GLY A 615 -26.06 -30.13 9.78
C GLY A 615 -27.42 -29.93 10.48
N PRO A 616 -27.80 -30.81 11.41
CA PRO A 616 -29.09 -30.75 12.10
C PRO A 616 -29.26 -29.48 12.95
N ARG A 617 -30.41 -28.79 12.79
CA ARG A 617 -30.75 -27.53 13.48
C ARG A 617 -29.67 -26.46 13.28
N THR A 618 -28.88 -26.17 14.30
CA THR A 618 -27.82 -25.15 14.34
C THR A 618 -26.42 -25.71 14.11
N GLN A 619 -26.25 -27.04 14.04
CA GLN A 619 -24.95 -27.65 13.77
C GLN A 619 -24.51 -27.38 12.33
N PHE A 620 -23.25 -27.03 12.14
CA PHE A 620 -22.63 -26.92 10.82
C PHE A 620 -21.16 -27.33 10.92
N THR A 621 -20.57 -27.72 9.79
CA THR A 621 -19.12 -27.88 9.66
C THR A 621 -18.60 -26.98 8.55
N CYS A 622 -17.43 -26.40 8.78
CA CYS A 622 -16.68 -25.73 7.74
C CYS A 622 -15.75 -26.75 7.07
N GLU A 623 -15.60 -26.68 5.75
CA GLU A 623 -14.75 -27.59 4.97
C GLU A 623 -13.93 -26.75 3.99
N CYS A 624 -12.60 -26.81 4.06
CA CYS A 624 -11.75 -26.05 3.12
C CYS A 624 -12.05 -26.46 1.67
N SER A 625 -12.09 -25.47 0.77
CA SER A 625 -12.32 -25.70 -0.66
C SER A 625 -11.14 -26.48 -1.27
N ILE A 626 -11.41 -27.17 -2.37
CA ILE A 626 -10.40 -27.97 -3.09
C ILE A 626 -9.18 -27.09 -3.42
N GLY A 627 -8.01 -27.51 -2.95
CA GLY A 627 -6.76 -26.74 -2.99
C GLY A 627 -6.23 -26.42 -1.60
N PHE A 628 -7.11 -26.02 -0.67
CA PHE A 628 -6.74 -25.54 0.66
C PHE A 628 -6.81 -26.63 1.74
N ARG A 629 -6.03 -26.46 2.81
CA ARG A 629 -5.98 -27.35 3.99
C ARG A 629 -6.18 -26.54 5.28
N GLY A 630 -6.72 -27.19 6.31
CA GLY A 630 -7.01 -26.55 7.60
C GLY A 630 -8.24 -27.16 8.27
N ASP A 631 -8.84 -26.42 9.22
CA ASP A 631 -10.00 -26.85 9.99
C ASP A 631 -11.35 -26.29 9.47
N GLY A 632 -11.31 -25.55 8.35
CA GLY A 632 -12.46 -24.86 7.76
C GLY A 632 -12.77 -23.49 8.36
N ARG A 633 -12.22 -23.15 9.54
CA ARG A 633 -12.24 -21.79 10.12
C ARG A 633 -10.96 -21.01 9.78
N THR A 634 -9.89 -21.73 9.48
CA THR A 634 -8.69 -21.22 8.81
C THR A 634 -8.30 -22.21 7.72
N CYS A 635 -8.11 -21.73 6.49
CA CYS A 635 -7.78 -22.54 5.31
C CYS A 635 -6.65 -21.90 4.50
N TYR A 636 -5.56 -22.64 4.34
CA TYR A 636 -4.28 -22.22 3.76
C TYR A 636 -3.75 -23.23 2.72
#